data_AF-A0A7K6TYW0-F1
#
_entry.id   AF-A0A7K6TYW0-F1
#
_cell.length_a   1.000
_cell.length_b   1.000
_cell.length_c   1.000
_cell.angle_alpha   90.00
_cell.angle_beta   90.00
_cell.angle_gamma   90.00
#
_symmetry.space_group_name_H-M   'P 1'
#
loop_
_entity.id
_entity.type
_entity.pdbx_description
1 polymer ?
#
loop_
_entity_poly.entity_id
_entity_poly.type
_entity_poly.pdbx_seq_one_letter_code
_entity_poly.pdbx_strand_id
1 'polypeptide(L)'
;SLSLSLPSPRPSPHHLPAVTDFSKKTGDYPSLSAADLQVLALTCQLQAETDGPGCLRWEPQDKVQLSSSLRHPEAPLHLAGFHLPTKHKRLGKGQHQPSPERSTAPSESDKFSSFLYWRAPLPDIEEELQELLKAQSITDGSETTEEHQSSEGGASAEEEEDEEESDDEGWITPSNLKQAQQDTGHCDTAPVGVQVGCVTTDFAMQNVLLQMGLHVLAVNGMLIRQARSYILRCHGCFKTTSDMTKVFCPHCGNKTLKKVAVSVSEDGSLHMHFSRNPKVLNPRGLRYPLPAPKGGKHANNPHLVEDQPFPQQRLSRKARQKTNVFDPDYIAGVSPFVENDVYSRAANLQIRDAALGAGRSRLNPNAARKKFVKRR
;
A
#
# COMPACT_ATOMS: atom_id res chain seq x y z
N SER A 1 21.63 -21.74 6.71
CA SER A 1 22.89 -21.50 5.98
C SER A 1 22.53 -21.31 4.51
N LEU A 2 22.76 -20.14 3.93
CA LEU A 2 22.57 -19.93 2.50
C LEU A 2 23.74 -20.61 1.76
N SER A 3 23.46 -21.67 1.02
CA SER A 3 24.44 -22.55 0.36
C SER A 3 24.67 -22.17 -1.11
N LEU A 4 24.82 -20.87 -1.41
CA LEU A 4 25.04 -20.38 -2.77
C LEU A 4 26.25 -19.45 -2.79
N SER A 5 27.29 -19.83 -3.55
CA SER A 5 28.41 -18.94 -3.90
C SER A 5 27.94 -17.99 -5.01
N LEU A 6 27.29 -16.90 -4.63
CA LEU A 6 26.93 -15.85 -5.59
C LEU A 6 28.21 -15.09 -5.98
N PRO A 7 28.57 -15.04 -7.28
CA PRO A 7 29.64 -14.16 -7.73
C PRO A 7 29.25 -12.71 -7.47
N SER A 8 30.21 -11.87 -7.09
CA SER A 8 30.03 -10.43 -6.88
C SER A 8 30.71 -9.60 -7.99
N PRO A 9 30.27 -9.72 -9.25
CA PRO A 9 30.89 -8.99 -10.35
C PRO A 9 30.67 -7.49 -10.18
N ARG A 10 31.71 -6.70 -10.50
CA ARG A 10 31.58 -5.25 -10.59
C ARG A 10 31.14 -4.90 -12.02
N PRO A 11 30.17 -3.99 -12.19
CA PRO A 11 29.79 -3.54 -13.51
C PRO A 11 30.97 -2.82 -14.18
N SER A 12 31.06 -2.98 -15.49
CA SER A 12 32.03 -2.25 -16.31
C SER A 12 31.84 -0.73 -16.19
N PRO A 13 32.92 0.05 -16.27
CA PRO A 13 32.90 1.48 -15.97
C PRO A 13 32.08 2.32 -16.97
N HIS A 14 31.71 1.76 -18.12
CA HIS A 14 30.91 2.45 -19.14
C HIS A 14 29.39 2.43 -18.85
N HIS A 15 28.88 1.37 -18.23
CA HIS A 15 27.43 1.22 -17.99
C HIS A 15 26.93 2.10 -16.85
N LEU A 16 27.78 2.38 -15.86
CA LEU A 16 27.40 3.13 -14.66
C LEU A 16 27.08 4.61 -14.95
N PRO A 17 27.88 5.35 -15.74
CA PRO A 17 27.51 6.70 -16.21
C PRO A 17 26.23 6.70 -17.04
N ALA A 18 26.08 5.73 -17.96
CA ALA A 18 24.92 5.67 -18.85
C ALA A 18 23.61 5.46 -18.07
N VAL A 19 23.59 4.52 -17.10
CA VAL A 19 22.46 4.33 -16.19
C VAL A 19 22.21 5.57 -15.34
N THR A 20 23.27 6.19 -14.82
CA THR A 20 23.15 7.40 -13.98
C THR A 20 22.48 8.53 -14.75
N ASP A 21 22.88 8.76 -16.00
CA ASP A 21 22.29 9.80 -16.83
C ASP A 21 20.86 9.44 -17.26
N PHE A 22 20.58 8.17 -17.53
CA PHE A 22 19.22 7.68 -17.76
C PHE A 22 18.31 7.95 -16.56
N SER A 23 18.72 7.56 -15.34
CA SER A 23 17.94 7.78 -14.11
C SER A 23 17.71 9.27 -13.79
N LYS A 24 18.62 10.17 -14.20
CA LYS A 24 18.39 11.61 -14.09
C LYS A 24 17.32 12.09 -15.07
N LYS A 25 17.30 11.55 -16.30
CA LYS A 25 16.28 11.87 -17.31
C LYS A 25 14.90 11.36 -16.88
N THR A 26 14.81 10.18 -16.28
CA THR A 26 13.53 9.65 -15.74
C THR A 26 13.07 10.36 -14.46
N GLY A 27 14.01 10.98 -13.73
CA GLY A 27 13.76 11.68 -12.47
C GLY A 27 13.83 10.82 -11.22
N ASP A 28 14.26 9.55 -11.34
CA ASP A 28 14.35 8.59 -10.24
C ASP A 28 15.72 8.61 -9.54
N TYR A 29 16.72 9.27 -10.11
CA TYR A 29 18.06 9.37 -9.51
C TYR A 29 18.08 9.79 -8.03
N PRO A 30 17.27 10.76 -7.55
CA PRO A 30 17.28 11.17 -6.14
C PRO A 30 16.81 10.08 -5.16
N SER A 31 16.07 9.08 -5.64
CA SER A 31 15.63 7.92 -4.84
C SER A 31 16.57 6.74 -4.90
N LEU A 32 17.53 6.73 -5.83
CA LEU A 32 18.45 5.60 -6.02
C LEU A 32 19.73 5.79 -5.21
N SER A 33 20.17 4.72 -4.56
CA SER A 33 21.45 4.65 -3.88
C SER A 33 22.59 4.26 -4.83
N ALA A 34 23.83 4.38 -4.36
CA ALA A 34 25.00 3.93 -5.11
C ALA A 34 24.98 2.43 -5.41
N ALA A 35 24.42 1.62 -4.51
CA ALA A 35 24.27 0.18 -4.72
C ALA A 35 23.22 -0.11 -5.80
N ASP A 36 22.11 0.64 -5.81
CA ASP A 36 21.05 0.46 -6.80
C ASP A 36 21.57 0.77 -8.22
N LEU A 37 22.35 1.85 -8.38
CA LEU A 37 23.00 2.18 -9.66
C LEU A 37 23.97 1.11 -10.13
N GLN A 38 24.67 0.42 -9.21
CA GLN A 38 25.54 -0.69 -9.55
C GLN A 38 24.76 -1.91 -10.02
N VAL A 39 23.65 -2.24 -9.36
CA VAL A 39 22.76 -3.34 -9.75
C VAL A 39 22.17 -3.07 -11.14
N LEU A 40 21.64 -1.87 -11.36
CA LEU A 40 21.11 -1.45 -12.67
C LEU A 40 22.18 -1.53 -13.77
N ALA A 41 23.40 -1.07 -13.49
CA ALA A 41 24.51 -1.14 -14.45
C ALA A 41 24.91 -2.59 -14.76
N LEU A 42 24.94 -3.46 -13.74
CA LEU A 42 25.26 -4.87 -13.90
C LEU A 42 24.18 -5.58 -14.73
N THR A 43 22.91 -5.30 -14.50
CA THR A 43 21.82 -5.88 -15.29
C THR A 43 21.87 -5.46 -16.75
N CYS A 44 22.23 -4.19 -17.03
CA CYS A 44 22.43 -3.72 -18.39
C CYS A 44 23.59 -4.45 -19.08
N GLN A 45 24.71 -4.63 -18.37
CA GLN A 45 25.88 -5.32 -18.91
C GLN A 45 25.53 -6.78 -19.27
N LEU A 46 24.89 -7.52 -18.37
CA LEU A 46 24.50 -8.91 -18.60
C LEU A 46 23.51 -9.04 -19.77
N GLN A 47 22.55 -8.11 -19.88
CA GLN A 47 21.63 -8.07 -21.02
C GLN A 47 22.38 -7.84 -22.34
N ALA A 48 23.32 -6.89 -22.37
CA ALA A 48 24.10 -6.57 -23.56
C ALA A 48 25.04 -7.71 -23.98
N GLU A 49 25.57 -8.48 -23.03
CA GLU A 49 26.38 -9.69 -23.28
C GLU A 49 25.55 -10.86 -23.84
N THR A 50 24.25 -10.91 -23.49
CA THR A 50 23.36 -12.03 -23.82
C THR A 50 22.60 -11.81 -25.13
N ASP A 51 21.85 -10.71 -25.23
CA ASP A 51 20.96 -10.38 -26.36
C ASP A 51 21.55 -9.31 -27.30
N GLY A 52 22.74 -8.81 -26.98
CA GLY A 52 23.42 -7.74 -27.72
C GLY A 52 22.97 -6.32 -27.30
N PRO A 53 23.73 -5.27 -27.69
CA PRO A 53 23.50 -3.90 -27.22
C PRO A 53 22.26 -3.22 -27.79
N GLY A 54 21.64 -3.79 -28.84
CA GLY A 54 20.45 -3.23 -29.51
C GLY A 54 19.13 -3.43 -28.76
N CYS A 55 19.11 -4.32 -27.75
CA CYS A 55 17.92 -4.57 -26.93
C CYS A 55 17.64 -3.43 -25.92
N LEU A 56 18.69 -2.69 -25.52
CA LEU A 56 18.61 -1.68 -24.49
C LEU A 56 18.17 -0.32 -25.02
N ARG A 57 17.30 0.35 -24.27
CA ARG A 57 16.89 1.73 -24.54
C ARG A 57 17.72 2.67 -23.68
N TRP A 58 18.61 3.43 -24.32
CA TRP A 58 19.48 4.40 -23.66
C TRP A 58 18.88 5.80 -23.52
N GLU A 59 17.67 5.99 -24.04
CA GLU A 59 16.89 7.21 -23.87
C GLU A 59 15.45 6.86 -23.48
N PRO A 60 14.90 7.51 -22.44
CA PRO A 60 13.53 7.26 -22.03
C PRO A 60 12.56 7.77 -23.10
N GLN A 61 11.47 7.04 -23.30
CA GLN A 61 10.40 7.46 -24.19
C GLN A 61 9.60 8.58 -23.50
N ASP A 62 9.50 9.76 -24.11
CA ASP A 62 8.69 10.90 -23.62
C ASP A 62 7.16 10.67 -23.69
N LYS A 63 6.71 9.41 -23.66
CA LYS A 63 5.30 9.02 -23.73
C LYS A 63 4.66 9.11 -22.35
N VAL A 64 4.42 10.35 -21.90
CA VAL A 64 3.67 10.60 -20.67
C VAL A 64 2.17 10.69 -20.99
N GLN A 65 1.40 9.72 -20.50
CA GLN A 65 -0.05 9.74 -20.61
C GLN A 65 -0.67 10.24 -19.30
N LEU A 66 -1.71 11.07 -19.43
CA LEU A 66 -2.40 11.67 -18.30
C LEU A 66 -3.85 11.19 -18.24
N SER A 67 -4.22 10.57 -17.14
CA SER A 67 -5.62 10.25 -16.84
C SER A 67 -6.10 11.11 -15.66
N SER A 68 -7.41 11.28 -15.55
CA SER A 68 -7.97 12.00 -14.41
C SER A 68 -9.24 11.34 -13.91
N SER A 69 -9.44 11.32 -12.60
CA SER A 69 -10.62 10.73 -11.97
C SER A 69 -11.16 11.62 -10.85
N LEU A 70 -12.46 11.49 -10.54
CA LEU A 70 -13.08 12.15 -9.38
C LEU A 70 -12.77 11.42 -8.06
N ARG A 71 -12.10 10.27 -8.13
CA ARG A 71 -11.72 9.46 -6.96
C ARG A 71 -10.67 10.18 -6.13
N HIS A 72 -10.75 10.03 -4.82
CA HIS A 72 -9.76 10.59 -3.90
C HIS A 72 -8.47 9.75 -3.93
N PRO A 73 -7.26 10.35 -3.86
CA PRO A 73 -5.99 9.60 -3.88
C PRO A 73 -5.81 8.60 -2.73
N GLU A 74 -6.48 8.83 -1.60
CA GLU A 74 -6.49 7.95 -0.42
C GLU A 74 -7.57 6.86 -0.46
N ALA A 75 -8.28 6.68 -1.59
CA ALA A 75 -9.19 5.56 -1.74
C ALA A 75 -8.40 4.24 -1.70
N PRO A 76 -8.84 3.22 -0.94
CA PRO A 76 -8.12 1.96 -0.78
C PRO A 76 -8.29 1.06 -2.01
N LEU A 77 -7.68 1.46 -3.13
CA LEU A 77 -7.65 0.65 -4.34
C LEU A 77 -6.45 -0.29 -4.29
N HIS A 78 -6.65 -1.56 -4.63
CA HIS A 78 -5.63 -2.64 -4.58
C HIS A 78 -5.09 -2.90 -3.17
N LEU A 79 -5.94 -2.72 -2.15
CA LEU A 79 -5.63 -3.13 -0.79
C LEU A 79 -6.40 -4.41 -0.48
N ALA A 80 -5.68 -5.50 -0.24
CA ALA A 80 -6.28 -6.79 0.09
C ALA A 80 -7.20 -6.67 1.32
N GLY A 81 -8.36 -7.32 1.27
CA GLY A 81 -9.37 -7.30 2.33
C GLY A 81 -10.27 -6.05 2.36
N PHE A 82 -10.14 -5.13 1.40
CA PHE A 82 -11.09 -4.03 1.21
C PHE A 82 -11.99 -4.30 0.00
N HIS A 83 -13.21 -4.77 0.25
CA HIS A 83 -14.23 -4.95 -0.79
C HIS A 83 -14.83 -3.61 -1.22
N LEU A 84 -14.77 -3.30 -2.53
CA LEU A 84 -15.45 -2.15 -3.13
C LEU A 84 -16.55 -2.65 -4.06
N PRO A 85 -17.83 -2.63 -3.64
CA PRO A 85 -18.91 -3.11 -4.49
C PRO A 85 -19.00 -2.23 -5.74
N THR A 86 -19.05 -2.88 -6.89
CA THR A 86 -19.38 -2.27 -8.18
C THR A 86 -20.80 -1.72 -8.07
N LYS A 87 -20.94 -0.38 -7.98
CA LYS A 87 -22.27 0.22 -8.05
C LYS A 87 -22.85 -0.04 -9.43
N HIS A 88 -23.73 -1.03 -9.56
CA HIS A 88 -24.60 -1.15 -10.72
C HIS A 88 -25.34 0.17 -10.89
N LYS A 89 -25.09 0.81 -12.03
CA LYS A 89 -25.77 2.02 -12.45
C LYS A 89 -27.21 1.61 -12.75
N ARG A 90 -28.12 1.71 -11.77
CA ARG A 90 -29.55 1.56 -12.04
C ARG A 90 -29.95 2.60 -13.09
N LEU A 91 -30.08 2.15 -14.34
CA LEU A 91 -30.71 2.90 -15.42
C LEU A 91 -32.21 2.93 -15.14
N GLY A 92 -32.64 3.88 -14.30
CA GLY A 92 -34.05 4.19 -14.08
C GLY A 92 -34.41 5.51 -14.77
N LYS A 93 -34.90 5.44 -16.01
CA LYS A 93 -35.76 6.48 -16.59
C LYS A 93 -37.14 6.36 -15.93
N GLY A 94 -37.74 7.48 -15.52
CA GLY A 94 -39.14 7.53 -15.10
C GLY A 94 -39.47 8.82 -14.35
N GLN A 95 -40.14 9.74 -15.03
CA GLN A 95 -40.61 11.04 -14.55
C GLN A 95 -41.71 10.87 -13.49
N HIS A 96 -41.68 11.66 -12.40
CA HIS A 96 -42.88 12.34 -11.87
C HIS A 96 -42.55 13.35 -10.76
N GLN A 97 -43.05 14.58 -10.92
CA GLN A 97 -43.35 15.62 -9.91
C GLN A 97 -44.44 16.52 -10.56
N PRO A 98 -45.35 17.23 -9.83
CA PRO A 98 -45.34 17.51 -8.38
C PRO A 98 -46.70 17.40 -7.61
N SER A 99 -46.60 17.30 -6.27
CA SER A 99 -47.38 17.79 -5.07
C SER A 99 -48.87 18.24 -5.14
N PRO A 100 -49.66 18.43 -4.02
CA PRO A 100 -49.30 18.52 -2.58
C PRO A 100 -50.28 17.87 -1.54
N GLU A 101 -49.89 17.97 -0.25
CA GLU A 101 -50.71 18.21 0.97
C GLU A 101 -50.48 17.28 2.20
N ARG A 102 -49.81 17.87 3.20
CA ARG A 102 -50.07 17.88 4.66
C ARG A 102 -50.67 16.63 5.34
N SER A 103 -49.89 15.98 6.22
CA SER A 103 -50.04 16.05 7.70
C SER A 103 -49.39 14.86 8.44
N THR A 104 -48.83 15.18 9.61
CA THR A 104 -48.61 14.31 10.79
C THR A 104 -47.53 13.22 10.75
N ALA A 105 -46.38 13.54 11.34
CA ALA A 105 -45.42 12.58 11.88
C ALA A 105 -45.88 12.08 13.26
N PRO A 106 -45.60 10.81 13.61
CA PRO A 106 -45.38 10.42 14.99
C PRO A 106 -43.92 9.97 15.23
N SER A 107 -43.32 10.66 16.20
CA SER A 107 -42.27 10.23 17.14
C SER A 107 -41.37 9.05 16.75
N GLU A 108 -40.09 9.38 16.51
CA GLU A 108 -38.98 8.44 16.61
C GLU A 108 -38.95 7.81 18.01
N SER A 109 -38.96 6.47 18.04
CA SER A 109 -38.81 5.71 19.28
C SER A 109 -37.33 5.46 19.57
N ASP A 110 -36.91 5.87 20.77
CA ASP A 110 -35.61 5.64 21.39
C ASP A 110 -35.29 4.15 21.59
N LYS A 111 -35.01 3.43 20.51
CA LYS A 111 -34.47 2.05 20.57
C LYS A 111 -33.30 1.81 19.62
N PHE A 112 -32.49 2.84 19.38
CA PHE A 112 -31.17 2.68 18.74
C PHE A 112 -30.04 2.88 19.77
N SER A 113 -30.08 2.11 20.86
CA SER A 113 -28.94 1.90 21.76
C SER A 113 -29.17 0.71 22.69
N SER A 114 -29.27 -0.49 22.13
CA SER A 114 -28.99 -1.71 22.89
C SER A 114 -27.96 -2.55 22.15
N PHE A 115 -26.69 -2.18 22.33
CA PHE A 115 -25.56 -3.09 22.17
C PHE A 115 -25.66 -4.17 23.27
N LEU A 116 -26.45 -5.21 23.00
CA LEU A 116 -26.49 -6.46 23.76
C LEU A 116 -26.51 -7.64 22.77
N TYR A 117 -25.49 -7.71 21.92
CA TYR A 117 -25.28 -8.87 21.05
C TYR A 117 -23.97 -9.53 21.44
N TRP A 118 -23.97 -10.24 22.58
CA TRP A 118 -22.98 -11.29 22.86
C TRP A 118 -23.60 -12.36 23.79
N ARG A 119 -23.51 -13.61 23.30
CA ARG A 119 -23.73 -14.91 23.96
C ARG A 119 -25.15 -15.51 23.87
N ALA A 120 -25.46 -16.11 22.73
CA ALA A 120 -25.96 -17.48 22.78
C ALA A 120 -24.78 -18.39 23.19
N PRO A 121 -24.96 -19.44 24.01
CA PRO A 121 -23.90 -20.42 24.27
C PRO A 121 -23.45 -20.99 22.93
N LEU A 122 -22.14 -21.06 22.71
CA LEU A 122 -21.59 -21.75 21.54
C LEU A 122 -22.05 -23.22 21.59
N PRO A 123 -22.48 -23.80 20.44
CA PRO A 123 -22.74 -25.23 20.37
C PRO A 123 -21.48 -26.01 20.79
N ASP A 124 -21.70 -27.15 21.45
CA ASP A 124 -20.64 -28.02 21.95
C ASP A 124 -19.91 -28.68 20.79
N ILE A 125 -18.63 -28.35 20.60
CA ILE A 125 -17.80 -28.73 19.43
C ILE A 125 -17.13 -30.11 19.66
N GLU A 126 -17.31 -30.69 20.85
CA GLU A 126 -16.69 -31.95 21.24
C GLU A 126 -17.14 -33.14 20.37
N GLU A 127 -18.39 -33.14 19.90
CA GLU A 127 -18.92 -34.20 19.02
C GLU A 127 -18.39 -34.10 17.57
N GLU A 128 -18.30 -32.90 16.99
CA GLU A 128 -17.72 -32.67 15.65
C GLU A 128 -16.22 -33.01 15.61
N LEU A 129 -15.48 -32.72 16.70
CA LEU A 129 -14.06 -33.07 16.81
C LEU A 129 -13.84 -34.59 16.87
N GLN A 130 -14.76 -35.36 17.46
CA GLN A 130 -14.69 -36.81 17.50
C GLN A 130 -15.02 -37.47 16.16
N GLU A 131 -15.90 -36.88 15.35
CA GLU A 131 -16.18 -37.35 13.99
C GLU A 131 -15.01 -37.13 13.04
N LEU A 132 -14.34 -35.98 13.12
CA LEU A 132 -13.15 -35.68 12.30
C LEU A 132 -11.97 -36.60 12.61
N LEU A 133 -11.80 -37.00 13.88
CA LEU A 133 -10.76 -37.96 14.29
C LEU A 133 -11.06 -39.40 13.81
N LYS A 134 -12.35 -39.77 13.68
CA LYS A 134 -12.75 -41.08 13.12
C LYS A 134 -12.57 -41.12 11.60
N ALA A 135 -12.88 -40.03 10.90
CA ALA A 135 -12.73 -39.93 9.45
C ALA A 135 -11.26 -40.06 8.98
N GLN A 136 -10.29 -39.62 9.79
CA GLN A 136 -8.85 -39.76 9.47
C GLN A 136 -8.28 -41.17 9.70
N SER A 137 -9.02 -42.07 10.35
CA SER A 137 -8.55 -43.44 10.64
C SER A 137 -8.92 -44.47 9.57
N ILE A 138 -9.67 -44.07 8.53
CA ILE A 138 -10.14 -44.97 7.47
C ILE A 138 -9.97 -44.25 6.13
N THR A 139 -8.76 -44.25 5.55
CA THR A 139 -8.50 -44.08 4.08
C THR A 139 -7.00 -44.01 3.81
N ASP A 140 -6.30 -45.11 4.10
CA ASP A 140 -5.07 -45.47 3.40
C ASP A 140 -5.36 -46.81 2.70
N GLY A 141 -5.46 -46.81 1.37
CA GLY A 141 -5.55 -48.05 0.60
C GLY A 141 -6.19 -47.96 -0.79
N SER A 142 -5.32 -47.97 -1.79
CA SER A 142 -5.48 -48.51 -3.17
C SER A 142 -5.87 -47.56 -4.33
N GLU A 143 -4.93 -47.53 -5.27
CA GLU A 143 -4.99 -47.10 -6.67
C GLU A 143 -5.96 -47.96 -7.51
N THR A 144 -6.52 -47.40 -8.60
CA THR A 144 -6.37 -47.87 -10.00
C THR A 144 -7.05 -46.93 -11.00
N THR A 145 -6.35 -46.73 -12.12
CA THR A 145 -6.68 -46.14 -13.43
C THR A 145 -7.92 -46.72 -14.14
N GLU A 146 -8.58 -45.91 -15.01
CA GLU A 146 -8.83 -46.24 -16.42
C GLU A 146 -9.45 -45.07 -17.23
N GLU A 147 -8.96 -44.91 -18.47
CA GLU A 147 -9.38 -43.98 -19.51
C GLU A 147 -10.48 -44.59 -20.41
N HIS A 148 -11.45 -43.81 -20.94
CA HIS A 148 -11.86 -43.87 -22.36
C HIS A 148 -12.83 -42.76 -22.81
N GLN A 149 -12.86 -42.58 -24.13
CA GLN A 149 -13.15 -41.40 -24.96
C GLN A 149 -14.62 -41.20 -25.42
N SER A 150 -14.91 -39.92 -25.74
CA SER A 150 -15.68 -39.35 -26.89
C SER A 150 -17.15 -39.74 -27.17
N SER A 151 -18.03 -38.73 -27.29
CA SER A 151 -18.64 -38.27 -28.57
C SER A 151 -19.92 -37.41 -28.38
N GLU A 152 -19.82 -36.17 -28.89
CA GLU A 152 -20.78 -35.19 -29.44
C GLU A 152 -22.32 -35.31 -29.32
N GLY A 153 -22.93 -34.18 -28.93
CA GLY A 153 -23.98 -33.51 -29.73
C GLY A 153 -25.43 -33.59 -29.24
N GLY A 154 -25.97 -32.48 -28.71
CA GLY A 154 -27.42 -32.30 -28.55
C GLY A 154 -27.82 -31.07 -27.75
N ALA A 155 -28.35 -30.05 -28.44
CA ALA A 155 -28.83 -28.80 -27.87
C ALA A 155 -30.07 -28.99 -26.96
N SER A 156 -30.09 -28.32 -25.81
CA SER A 156 -31.31 -27.88 -25.15
C SER A 156 -31.03 -26.63 -24.33
N ALA A 157 -31.94 -25.67 -24.45
CA ALA A 157 -31.92 -24.39 -23.77
C ALA A 157 -32.32 -24.58 -22.30
N GLU A 158 -31.48 -24.13 -21.38
CA GLU A 158 -31.82 -23.89 -19.97
C GLU A 158 -31.04 -22.62 -19.58
N GLU A 159 -31.79 -21.53 -19.39
CA GLU A 159 -32.00 -20.89 -18.09
C GLU A 159 -30.82 -20.00 -17.73
N GLU A 160 -31.08 -18.69 -17.65
CA GLU A 160 -30.11 -17.74 -17.13
C GLU A 160 -29.78 -18.17 -15.71
N GLU A 161 -28.61 -18.76 -15.54
CA GLU A 161 -27.95 -18.87 -14.25
C GLU A 161 -27.81 -17.43 -13.75
N ASP A 162 -28.74 -17.04 -12.88
CA ASP A 162 -28.48 -16.03 -11.88
C ASP A 162 -27.17 -16.44 -11.21
N GLU A 163 -26.05 -15.87 -11.67
CA GLU A 163 -24.80 -15.86 -10.91
C GLU A 163 -25.18 -15.21 -9.58
N GLU A 164 -25.49 -16.03 -8.57
CA GLU A 164 -25.47 -15.61 -7.18
C GLU A 164 -24.06 -15.04 -6.99
N GLU A 165 -23.92 -13.71 -7.11
CA GLU A 165 -22.67 -12.99 -6.88
C GLU A 165 -22.20 -13.43 -5.49
N SER A 166 -21.24 -14.36 -5.49
CA SER A 166 -20.73 -14.99 -4.29
C SER A 166 -20.24 -13.89 -3.37
N ASP A 167 -20.90 -13.74 -2.23
CA ASP A 167 -20.57 -12.79 -1.15
C ASP A 167 -19.16 -13.06 -0.55
N ASP A 168 -18.42 -14.03 -1.13
CA ASP A 168 -17.05 -14.43 -0.81
C ASP A 168 -15.98 -13.63 -1.58
N GLU A 169 -16.35 -12.78 -2.54
CA GLU A 169 -15.41 -11.96 -3.33
C GLU A 169 -14.75 -10.86 -2.45
N GLY A 170 -13.50 -11.12 -2.01
CA GLY A 170 -12.66 -10.14 -1.31
C GLY A 170 -12.35 -10.43 0.16
N TRP A 171 -12.75 -11.59 0.69
CA TRP A 171 -12.31 -12.05 2.02
C TRP A 171 -10.84 -12.43 2.04
N ILE A 172 -10.17 -12.30 3.18
CA ILE A 172 -8.84 -12.90 3.41
C ILE A 172 -9.04 -14.18 4.22
N THR A 173 -8.99 -15.32 3.55
CA THR A 173 -9.17 -16.66 4.09
C THR A 173 -7.82 -17.37 4.30
N PRO A 174 -7.74 -18.43 5.12
CA PRO A 174 -6.49 -19.19 5.28
C PRO A 174 -5.93 -19.73 3.95
N SER A 175 -6.81 -20.06 3.00
CA SER A 175 -6.44 -20.52 1.66
C SER A 175 -5.80 -19.40 0.83
N ASN A 176 -6.33 -18.17 0.90
CA ASN A 176 -5.77 -17.05 0.16
C ASN A 176 -4.76 -16.20 0.96
N LEU A 177 -4.49 -16.48 2.25
CA LEU A 177 -3.57 -15.66 3.06
C LEU A 177 -2.17 -15.61 2.44
N LYS A 178 -1.67 -16.77 2.00
CA LYS A 178 -0.40 -16.85 1.26
C LYS A 178 -0.55 -16.02 -0.01
N GLN A 179 -1.56 -16.29 -0.83
CA GLN A 179 -1.83 -15.55 -2.06
C GLN A 179 -2.00 -14.03 -1.85
N ALA A 180 -2.58 -13.54 -0.76
CA ALA A 180 -2.76 -12.11 -0.49
C ALA A 180 -1.49 -11.44 0.06
N GLN A 181 -0.68 -12.20 0.81
CA GLN A 181 0.72 -11.83 1.10
C GLN A 181 1.56 -11.84 -0.19
N GLN A 182 1.08 -12.56 -1.21
CA GLN A 182 1.76 -12.92 -2.45
C GLN A 182 1.11 -12.36 -3.74
N ASP A 183 0.07 -11.54 -3.68
CA ASP A 183 -0.27 -10.56 -4.72
C ASP A 183 0.66 -9.34 -4.53
N THR A 184 1.49 -9.41 -3.48
CA THR A 184 2.82 -8.81 -3.33
C THR A 184 3.97 -9.79 -3.73
N GLY A 185 3.66 -10.96 -4.32
CA GLY A 185 4.54 -12.00 -4.91
C GLY A 185 4.27 -13.51 -4.57
N HIS A 186 3.56 -14.31 -5.41
CA HIS A 186 3.67 -15.78 -5.63
C HIS A 186 3.08 -16.25 -6.98
N CYS A 187 3.44 -17.47 -7.37
CA CYS A 187 3.68 -17.95 -8.73
C CYS A 187 2.82 -19.16 -9.10
N ASP A 188 2.56 -19.34 -10.39
CA ASP A 188 2.33 -20.67 -11.01
C ASP A 188 2.87 -20.77 -12.45
N THR A 189 3.70 -19.84 -12.92
CA THR A 189 4.34 -19.98 -14.24
C THR A 189 5.69 -19.31 -14.26
N ALA A 190 6.74 -20.09 -14.46
CA ALA A 190 8.05 -19.54 -14.81
C ALA A 190 7.88 -18.71 -16.10
N PRO A 191 8.40 -17.47 -16.16
CA PRO A 191 8.38 -16.72 -17.39
C PRO A 191 9.24 -17.46 -18.41
N VAL A 192 8.58 -18.15 -19.34
CA VAL A 192 9.24 -18.87 -20.44
C VAL A 192 9.94 -17.83 -21.31
N GLY A 193 11.27 -17.90 -21.40
CA GLY A 193 12.07 -17.11 -22.35
C GLY A 193 12.80 -15.88 -21.80
N VAL A 194 12.96 -15.72 -20.47
CA VAL A 194 13.76 -14.62 -19.90
C VAL A 194 15.12 -15.14 -19.44
N GLN A 195 16.20 -14.73 -20.13
CA GLN A 195 17.57 -15.17 -19.80
C GLN A 195 18.25 -14.27 -18.76
N VAL A 196 17.93 -12.96 -18.76
CA VAL A 196 18.44 -11.98 -17.80
C VAL A 196 17.25 -11.25 -17.18
N GLY A 197 17.25 -11.14 -15.85
CA GLY A 197 16.22 -10.41 -15.12
C GLY A 197 16.73 -9.92 -13.78
N CYS A 198 16.17 -8.80 -13.31
CA CYS A 198 16.51 -8.22 -12.02
C CYS A 198 15.39 -8.47 -11.01
N VAL A 199 15.72 -9.07 -9.87
CA VAL A 199 14.77 -9.20 -8.74
C VAL A 199 14.90 -7.96 -7.85
N THR A 200 13.85 -7.14 -7.81
CA THR A 200 13.84 -5.94 -6.97
C THR A 200 12.42 -5.60 -6.49
N THR A 201 12.32 -5.13 -5.25
CA THR A 201 11.07 -4.62 -4.67
C THR A 201 10.96 -3.10 -4.72
N ASP A 202 12.01 -2.38 -5.13
CA ASP A 202 12.01 -0.92 -5.18
C ASP A 202 11.43 -0.41 -6.50
N PHE A 203 10.37 0.38 -6.41
CA PHE A 203 9.72 0.99 -7.56
C PHE A 203 10.67 1.87 -8.39
N ALA A 204 11.62 2.59 -7.79
CA ALA A 204 12.53 3.46 -8.54
C ALA A 204 13.43 2.62 -9.49
N MET A 205 13.94 1.49 -9.01
CA MET A 205 14.68 0.53 -9.84
C MET A 205 13.78 -0.09 -10.91
N GLN A 206 12.58 -0.54 -10.53
CA GLN A 206 11.62 -1.15 -11.47
C GLN A 206 11.26 -0.18 -12.62
N ASN A 207 11.04 1.10 -12.31
CA ASN A 207 10.72 2.13 -13.30
C ASN A 207 11.86 2.30 -14.31
N VAL A 208 13.09 2.45 -13.82
CA VAL A 208 14.28 2.58 -14.68
C VAL A 208 14.46 1.33 -15.54
N LEU A 209 14.37 0.14 -14.96
CA LEU A 209 14.51 -1.13 -15.69
C LEU A 209 13.47 -1.26 -16.81
N LEU A 210 12.19 -1.04 -16.50
CA LEU A 210 11.11 -1.11 -17.49
C LEU A 210 11.30 -0.08 -18.61
N GLN A 211 11.71 1.16 -18.29
CA GLN A 211 11.96 2.18 -19.30
C GLN A 211 13.20 1.87 -20.17
N MET A 212 14.21 1.19 -19.62
CA MET A 212 15.37 0.70 -20.35
C MET A 212 15.06 -0.55 -21.20
N GLY A 213 13.87 -1.14 -21.06
CA GLY A 213 13.47 -2.38 -21.74
C GLY A 213 14.01 -3.65 -21.09
N LEU A 214 14.39 -3.59 -19.82
CA LEU A 214 14.92 -4.72 -19.05
C LEU A 214 13.80 -5.48 -18.32
N HIS A 215 13.98 -6.79 -18.22
CA HIS A 215 13.06 -7.66 -17.50
C HIS A 215 13.23 -7.54 -15.99
N VAL A 216 12.12 -7.24 -15.32
CA VAL A 216 12.04 -7.16 -13.86
C VAL A 216 11.26 -8.35 -13.34
N LEU A 217 11.84 -9.05 -12.38
CA LEU A 217 11.23 -10.18 -11.72
C LEU A 217 10.76 -9.76 -10.32
N ALA A 218 9.54 -10.17 -9.96
CA ALA A 218 9.06 -10.05 -8.59
C ALA A 218 9.72 -11.14 -7.70
N VAL A 219 9.54 -11.05 -6.38
CA VAL A 219 10.14 -11.98 -5.39
C VAL A 219 9.71 -13.44 -5.64
N ASN A 220 8.58 -13.62 -6.32
CA ASN A 220 8.04 -14.90 -6.75
C ASN A 220 8.58 -15.42 -8.09
N GLY A 221 9.48 -14.70 -8.75
CA GLY A 221 10.04 -15.07 -10.05
C GLY A 221 9.11 -14.78 -11.25
N MET A 222 7.98 -14.09 -11.06
CA MET A 222 7.13 -13.67 -12.17
C MET A 222 7.66 -12.40 -12.84
N LEU A 223 7.49 -12.31 -14.16
CA LEU A 223 7.83 -11.11 -14.93
C LEU A 223 6.82 -10.00 -14.69
N ILE A 224 7.31 -8.84 -14.26
CA ILE A 224 6.49 -7.64 -14.06
C ILE A 224 6.27 -6.94 -15.40
N ARG A 225 5.04 -6.96 -15.92
CA ARG A 225 4.65 -6.22 -17.14
C ARG A 225 4.23 -4.78 -16.88
N GLN A 226 3.67 -4.52 -15.71
CA GLN A 226 3.23 -3.19 -15.32
C GLN A 226 3.53 -2.94 -13.84
N ALA A 227 4.24 -1.85 -13.56
CA ALA A 227 4.49 -1.40 -12.20
C ALA A 227 3.57 -0.22 -11.88
N ARG A 228 2.69 -0.38 -10.89
CA ARG A 228 1.84 0.70 -10.39
C ARG A 228 2.26 1.10 -8.98
N SER A 229 2.59 2.36 -8.80
CA SER A 229 2.95 2.91 -7.50
C SER A 229 2.41 4.34 -7.35
N TYR A 230 2.88 5.04 -6.33
CA TYR A 230 2.54 6.42 -6.07
C TYR A 230 3.81 7.26 -5.99
N ILE A 231 3.70 8.50 -6.47
CA ILE A 231 4.72 9.53 -6.29
C ILE A 231 4.09 10.75 -5.63
N LEU A 232 4.93 11.62 -5.07
CA LEU A 232 4.52 12.92 -4.55
C LEU A 232 4.80 13.99 -5.60
N ARG A 233 3.78 14.77 -5.97
CA ARG A 233 3.91 15.93 -6.86
C ARG A 233 3.57 17.21 -6.11
N CYS A 234 4.44 18.20 -6.22
CA CYS A 234 4.16 19.53 -5.69
C CYS A 234 3.10 20.24 -6.55
N HIS A 235 2.02 20.73 -5.94
CA HIS A 235 1.02 21.49 -6.68
C HIS A 235 1.40 22.96 -6.93
N GLY A 236 2.48 23.45 -6.31
CA GLY A 236 2.98 24.82 -6.50
C GLY A 236 4.05 24.93 -7.59
N CYS A 237 5.13 24.13 -7.49
CA CYS A 237 6.24 24.17 -8.45
C CYS A 237 6.27 22.97 -9.42
N PHE A 238 5.26 22.09 -9.37
CA PHE A 238 5.05 20.94 -10.28
C PHE A 238 6.12 19.85 -10.31
N LYS A 239 7.22 20.01 -9.58
CA LYS A 239 8.24 18.97 -9.42
C LYS A 239 7.70 17.76 -8.66
N THR A 240 8.13 16.59 -9.10
CA THR A 240 7.80 15.27 -8.53
C THR A 240 8.95 14.75 -7.67
N THR A 241 8.62 13.85 -6.74
CA THR A 241 9.56 13.06 -5.96
C THR A 241 8.95 11.68 -5.71
N SER A 242 9.75 10.63 -5.88
CA SER A 242 9.42 9.22 -5.61
C SER A 242 9.48 8.89 -4.11
N ASP A 243 10.26 9.64 -3.32
CA ASP A 243 10.33 9.47 -1.86
C ASP A 243 8.99 9.81 -1.19
N MET A 244 8.27 8.76 -0.76
CA MET A 244 6.95 8.84 -0.13
C MET A 244 7.00 9.31 1.34
N THR A 245 8.19 9.43 1.93
CA THR A 245 8.36 9.91 3.31
C THR A 245 8.37 11.43 3.40
N LYS A 246 8.61 12.12 2.28
CA LYS A 246 8.72 13.58 2.22
C LYS A 246 7.38 14.27 2.49
N VAL A 247 7.46 15.32 3.30
CA VAL A 247 6.32 16.19 3.62
C VAL A 247 6.48 17.56 2.94
N PHE A 248 7.71 18.05 2.84
CA PHE A 248 8.07 19.30 2.18
C PHE A 248 8.63 19.02 0.79
N CYS A 249 8.32 19.90 -0.16
CA CYS A 249 8.84 19.80 -1.50
C CYS A 249 10.36 20.08 -1.50
N PRO A 250 11.21 19.19 -2.05
CA PRO A 250 12.66 19.37 -2.05
C PRO A 250 13.11 20.57 -2.92
N HIS A 251 12.26 21.05 -3.84
CA HIS A 251 12.61 22.17 -4.72
C HIS A 251 12.22 23.54 -4.17
N CYS A 252 11.01 23.68 -3.61
CA CYS A 252 10.49 24.97 -3.15
C CYS A 252 10.33 25.07 -1.63
N GLY A 253 10.65 24.03 -0.87
CA GLY A 253 10.56 23.98 0.60
C GLY A 253 9.14 23.94 1.17
N ASN A 254 8.11 24.19 0.35
CA ASN A 254 6.73 24.27 0.83
C ASN A 254 6.13 22.87 1.10
N LYS A 255 5.23 22.80 2.09
CA LYS A 255 4.42 21.61 2.41
C LYS A 255 3.25 21.44 1.43
N THR A 256 3.58 21.22 0.16
CA THR A 256 2.64 21.27 -0.98
C THR A 256 2.62 19.98 -1.80
N LEU A 257 3.24 18.91 -1.29
CA LEU A 257 3.25 17.61 -1.94
C LEU A 257 1.85 16.96 -1.91
N LYS A 258 1.48 16.32 -3.02
CA LYS A 258 0.23 15.57 -3.21
C LYS A 258 0.53 14.23 -3.85
N LYS A 259 -0.07 13.16 -3.31
CA LYS A 259 0.05 11.79 -3.80
C LYS A 259 -0.65 11.66 -5.16
N VAL A 260 0.06 11.12 -6.16
CA VAL A 260 -0.42 10.85 -7.51
C VAL A 260 -0.07 9.39 -7.83
N ALA A 261 -1.02 8.62 -8.35
CA ALA A 261 -0.74 7.25 -8.79
C ALA A 261 -0.06 7.26 -10.16
N VAL A 262 0.92 6.39 -10.36
CA VAL A 262 1.72 6.28 -11.57
C VAL A 262 1.78 4.81 -11.98
N SER A 263 1.62 4.55 -13.27
CA SER A 263 1.75 3.23 -13.86
C SER A 263 2.80 3.26 -14.96
N VAL A 264 3.75 2.35 -14.90
CA VAL A 264 4.82 2.16 -15.90
C VAL A 264 4.51 0.85 -16.60
N SER A 265 4.31 0.91 -17.91
CA SER A 265 4.08 -0.28 -18.74
C SER A 265 5.39 -0.82 -19.30
N GLU A 266 5.38 -2.07 -19.79
CA GLU A 266 6.51 -2.71 -20.50
C GLU A 266 7.02 -1.90 -21.70
N ASP A 267 6.14 -1.13 -22.34
CA ASP A 267 6.50 -0.19 -23.41
C ASP A 267 7.37 0.98 -22.94
N GLY A 268 7.61 1.13 -21.63
CA GLY A 268 8.28 2.28 -21.03
C GLY A 268 7.42 3.53 -20.96
N SER A 269 6.11 3.44 -21.26
CA SER A 269 5.19 4.56 -21.15
C SER A 269 4.81 4.84 -19.71
N LEU A 270 4.85 6.12 -19.33
CA LEU A 270 4.54 6.59 -17.99
C LEU A 270 3.11 7.15 -17.95
N HIS A 271 2.21 6.51 -17.20
CA HIS A 271 0.83 6.93 -17.06
C HIS A 271 0.60 7.54 -15.67
N MET A 272 0.31 8.84 -15.61
CA MET A 272 0.01 9.54 -14.35
C MET A 272 -1.50 9.71 -14.18
N HIS A 273 -2.02 9.26 -13.04
CA HIS A 273 -3.46 9.30 -12.72
C HIS A 273 -3.76 10.43 -11.74
N PHE A 274 -4.26 11.56 -12.25
CA PHE A 274 -4.61 12.71 -11.43
C PHE A 274 -5.99 12.58 -10.78
N SER A 275 -6.14 13.17 -9.60
CA SER A 275 -7.45 13.35 -8.97
C SER A 275 -7.97 14.77 -9.24
N ARG A 276 -9.18 14.85 -9.80
CA ARG A 276 -9.98 16.08 -9.93
C ARG A 276 -10.89 16.32 -8.73
N ASN A 277 -10.73 15.53 -7.66
CA ASN A 277 -11.56 15.68 -6.47
C ASN A 277 -11.25 17.02 -5.78
N PRO A 278 -12.24 17.93 -5.61
CA PRO A 278 -12.00 19.27 -5.05
C PRO A 278 -11.52 19.25 -3.59
N LYS A 279 -11.70 18.13 -2.88
CA LYS A 279 -11.20 17.98 -1.50
C LYS A 279 -9.67 17.86 -1.42
N VAL A 280 -8.99 17.47 -2.52
CA VAL A 280 -7.53 17.27 -2.55
C VAL A 280 -6.78 18.61 -2.47
N LEU A 281 -7.29 19.63 -3.17
CA LEU A 281 -6.74 20.98 -3.21
C LEU A 281 -7.69 21.97 -2.54
N ASN A 282 -7.92 21.76 -1.24
CA ASN A 282 -8.76 22.64 -0.43
C ASN A 282 -7.90 23.55 0.48
N PRO A 283 -8.03 24.89 0.38
CA PRO A 283 -7.24 25.81 1.21
C PRO A 283 -7.73 25.93 2.67
N ARG A 284 -8.86 25.30 3.03
CA ARG A 284 -9.43 25.38 4.37
C ARG A 284 -8.46 24.83 5.43
N GLY A 285 -8.28 25.60 6.50
CA GLY A 285 -7.44 25.24 7.65
C GLY A 285 -5.94 25.43 7.46
N LEU A 286 -5.50 25.98 6.32
CA LEU A 286 -4.09 26.30 6.08
C LEU A 286 -3.67 27.64 6.71
N ARG A 287 -4.58 28.62 6.79
CA ARG A 287 -4.32 29.94 7.40
C ARG A 287 -4.87 29.99 8.82
N TYR A 288 -3.98 30.15 9.80
CA TYR A 288 -4.28 30.28 11.23
C TYR A 288 -3.13 31.04 11.92
N PRO A 289 -3.38 31.69 13.07
CA PRO A 289 -2.34 32.41 13.80
C PRO A 289 -1.30 31.44 14.37
N LEU A 290 -0.02 31.75 14.17
CA LEU A 290 1.10 30.99 14.71
C LEU A 290 1.55 31.59 16.05
N PRO A 291 1.98 30.75 17.02
CA PRO A 291 2.58 31.25 18.25
C PRO A 291 3.90 31.97 17.96
N ALA A 292 4.28 32.90 18.84
CA ALA A 292 5.60 33.53 18.78
C ALA A 292 6.71 32.46 18.90
N PRO A 293 7.81 32.58 18.14
CA PRO A 293 8.91 31.63 18.18
C PRO A 293 9.54 31.58 19.57
N LYS A 294 9.70 30.38 20.12
CA LYS A 294 10.30 30.15 21.44
C LYS A 294 11.58 29.34 21.31
N GLY A 295 12.61 29.71 22.07
CA GLY A 295 13.86 28.97 22.20
C GLY A 295 13.91 28.11 23.47
N GLY A 296 15.03 27.39 23.63
CA GLY A 296 15.33 26.61 24.83
C GLY A 296 15.05 25.11 24.71
N LYS A 297 15.50 24.36 25.72
CA LYS A 297 15.49 22.89 25.79
C LYS A 297 14.11 22.22 25.67
N HIS A 298 13.03 22.95 25.93
CA HIS A 298 11.66 22.43 25.94
C HIS A 298 10.73 23.21 24.99
N ALA A 299 11.28 24.00 24.07
CA ALA A 299 10.48 24.67 23.05
C ALA A 299 9.80 23.64 22.14
N ASN A 300 8.54 23.89 21.80
CA ASN A 300 7.75 23.08 20.88
C ASN A 300 7.09 24.02 19.84
N ASN A 301 7.86 24.35 18.81
CA ASN A 301 7.43 25.21 17.71
C ASN A 301 6.76 24.35 16.63
N PRO A 302 5.80 24.88 15.86
CA PRO A 302 5.23 24.17 14.71
C PRO A 302 6.31 23.85 13.68
N HIS A 303 6.15 22.72 12.99
CA HIS A 303 7.08 22.25 11.94
C HIS A 303 6.72 22.89 10.59
N LEU A 304 7.54 23.84 10.14
CA LEU A 304 7.28 24.71 8.98
C LEU A 304 8.23 24.47 7.81
N VAL A 305 9.44 24.00 8.06
CA VAL A 305 10.48 23.71 7.05
C VAL A 305 11.15 22.38 7.35
N GLU A 306 11.72 21.73 6.34
CA GLU A 306 12.32 20.38 6.46
C GLU A 306 13.52 20.32 7.41
N ASP A 307 14.39 21.31 7.32
CA ASP A 307 15.64 21.44 8.08
C ASP A 307 15.44 22.18 9.42
N GLN A 308 14.21 22.20 9.93
CA GLN A 308 13.91 22.91 11.18
C GLN A 308 14.60 22.25 12.38
N PRO A 309 15.42 22.98 13.16
CA PRO A 309 16.05 22.43 14.34
C PRO A 309 15.01 22.23 15.47
N PHE A 310 14.94 21.01 16.00
CA PHE A 310 14.11 20.68 17.16
C PHE A 310 14.98 20.30 18.36
N PRO A 311 14.63 20.77 19.59
CA PRO A 311 15.27 20.28 20.80
C PRO A 311 15.11 18.76 20.95
N GLN A 312 16.13 18.09 21.50
CA GLN A 312 16.08 16.65 21.71
C GLN A 312 15.09 16.28 22.83
N GLN A 313 13.86 15.97 22.44
CA GLN A 313 12.79 15.51 23.33
C GLN A 313 12.55 14.02 23.10
N ARG A 314 13.42 13.17 23.67
CA ARG A 314 13.39 11.72 23.47
C ARG A 314 12.64 11.00 24.59
N LEU A 315 11.94 9.93 24.22
CA LEU A 315 11.35 8.97 25.16
C LEU A 315 12.43 8.12 25.82
N SER A 316 12.16 7.69 27.06
CA SER A 316 12.98 6.71 27.80
C SER A 316 12.96 5.34 27.11
N ARG A 317 13.86 4.42 27.49
CA ARG A 317 13.83 3.05 26.98
C ARG A 317 12.52 2.35 27.34
N LYS A 318 12.06 2.49 28.58
CA LYS A 318 10.80 1.92 29.09
C LYS A 318 9.59 2.41 28.27
N ALA A 319 9.51 3.71 28.00
CA ALA A 319 8.42 4.30 27.22
C ALA A 319 8.36 3.87 25.73
N ARG A 320 9.45 3.31 25.19
CA ARG A 320 9.51 2.84 23.79
C ARG A 320 9.17 1.36 23.65
N GLN A 321 9.17 0.60 24.75
CA GLN A 321 8.86 -0.82 24.71
C GLN A 321 7.38 -1.02 24.38
N LYS A 322 7.10 -2.03 23.57
CA LYS A 322 5.75 -2.49 23.25
C LYS A 322 5.66 -3.96 23.64
N THR A 323 4.47 -4.41 23.99
CA THR A 323 4.21 -5.84 24.22
C THR A 323 4.30 -6.60 22.90
N ASN A 324 5.18 -7.57 22.81
CA ASN A 324 5.19 -8.57 21.76
C ASN A 324 4.68 -9.90 22.34
N VAL A 325 3.47 -10.31 21.96
CA VAL A 325 2.82 -11.52 22.48
C VAL A 325 3.48 -12.79 21.95
N PHE A 326 4.12 -12.71 20.77
CA PHE A 326 4.81 -13.83 20.12
C PHE A 326 6.31 -13.88 20.44
N ASP A 327 6.75 -13.10 21.43
CA ASP A 327 8.12 -13.19 21.91
C ASP A 327 8.30 -14.47 22.74
N PRO A 328 9.38 -15.25 22.56
CA PRO A 328 9.62 -16.46 23.36
C PRO A 328 9.62 -16.17 24.88
N ASP A 329 10.03 -14.97 25.29
CA ASP A 329 10.11 -14.58 26.70
C ASP A 329 8.75 -14.10 27.25
N TYR A 330 7.70 -14.00 26.43
CA TYR A 330 6.38 -13.51 26.84
C TYR A 330 5.74 -14.36 27.95
N ILE A 331 5.90 -15.69 27.88
CA ILE A 331 5.33 -16.64 28.86
C ILE A 331 5.96 -16.47 30.25
N ALA A 332 7.23 -16.05 30.31
CA ALA A 332 7.93 -15.80 31.55
C ALA A 332 7.56 -14.46 32.21
N GLY A 333 6.77 -13.61 31.53
CA GLY A 333 6.37 -12.29 32.03
C GLY A 333 5.40 -12.37 33.20
N VAL A 334 5.65 -11.57 34.24
CA VAL A 334 4.73 -11.41 35.40
C VAL A 334 3.41 -10.75 35.00
N SER A 335 3.44 -9.92 33.95
CA SER A 335 2.25 -9.25 33.40
C SER A 335 2.14 -9.49 31.89
N PRO A 336 0.93 -9.66 31.35
CA PRO A 336 0.69 -9.70 29.91
C PRO A 336 1.06 -8.40 29.18
N PHE A 337 1.23 -7.29 29.90
CA PHE A 337 1.48 -5.97 29.31
C PHE A 337 2.79 -5.37 29.79
N VAL A 338 3.48 -4.67 28.89
CA VAL A 338 4.64 -3.87 29.26
C VAL A 338 4.23 -2.72 30.18
N GLU A 339 5.06 -2.46 31.18
CA GLU A 339 4.83 -1.36 32.12
C GLU A 339 5.03 0.01 31.48
N ASN A 340 4.12 0.94 31.80
CA ASN A 340 4.24 2.32 31.36
C ASN A 340 5.32 3.09 32.13
N ASP A 341 5.95 4.04 31.46
CA ASP A 341 6.86 5.00 32.08
C ASP A 341 6.09 6.21 32.62
N VAL A 342 5.99 6.31 33.94
CA VAL A 342 5.34 7.42 34.65
C VAL A 342 6.31 8.25 35.49
N TYR A 343 7.55 7.79 35.66
CA TYR A 343 8.51 8.39 36.59
C TYR A 343 9.60 9.23 35.88
N SER A 344 9.86 8.96 34.59
CA SER A 344 10.92 9.68 33.91
C SER A 344 10.58 11.16 33.72
N ARG A 345 11.62 11.98 33.57
CA ARG A 345 11.47 13.39 33.20
C ARG A 345 10.72 13.55 31.87
N ALA A 346 10.86 12.60 30.94
CA ALA A 346 10.15 12.62 29.67
C ALA A 346 8.64 12.43 29.86
N ALA A 347 8.23 11.55 30.78
CA ALA A 347 6.83 11.37 31.16
C ALA A 347 6.24 12.65 31.77
N ASN A 348 6.96 13.30 32.68
CA ASN A 348 6.54 14.58 33.29
C ASN A 348 6.39 15.71 32.27
N LEU A 349 7.26 15.74 31.24
CA LEU A 349 7.18 16.69 30.13
C LEU A 349 6.10 16.33 29.09
N GLN A 350 5.43 15.18 29.25
CA GLN A 350 4.40 14.66 28.35
C GLN A 350 4.92 14.48 26.92
N ILE A 351 6.16 14.02 26.78
CA ILE A 351 6.75 13.67 25.47
C ILE A 351 6.00 12.46 24.93
N ARG A 352 5.66 12.49 23.64
CA ARG A 352 4.95 11.40 22.96
C ARG A 352 5.74 10.92 21.76
N ASP A 353 5.48 9.69 21.36
CA ASP A 353 6.00 9.14 20.11
C ASP A 353 5.48 9.96 18.92
N ALA A 354 6.32 10.20 17.92
CA ALA A 354 5.99 10.94 16.72
C ALA A 354 4.92 10.24 15.88
N ALA A 355 4.81 8.91 15.99
CA ALA A 355 3.75 8.14 15.34
C ALA A 355 2.35 8.44 15.92
N LEU A 356 2.25 8.88 17.17
CA LEU A 356 0.98 9.16 17.83
C LEU A 356 0.41 10.53 17.40
N GLY A 357 -0.91 10.57 17.25
CA GLY A 357 -1.61 11.84 17.01
C GLY A 357 -1.64 12.30 15.54
N ALA A 358 -1.21 11.46 14.59
CA ALA A 358 -1.27 11.77 13.16
C ALA A 358 -2.67 12.24 12.71
N GLY A 359 -3.74 11.54 13.13
CA GLY A 359 -5.11 11.93 12.82
C GLY A 359 -5.52 13.29 13.43
N ARG A 360 -4.99 13.59 14.62
CA ARG A 360 -5.25 14.87 15.32
C ARG A 360 -4.54 16.04 14.65
N SER A 361 -3.33 15.82 14.13
CA SER A 361 -2.57 16.82 13.36
C SER A 361 -3.17 17.12 11.99
N ARG A 362 -4.02 16.24 11.46
CA ARG A 362 -4.78 16.46 10.20
C ARG A 362 -6.02 17.33 10.38
N LEU A 363 -6.42 17.64 11.60
CA LEU A 363 -7.61 18.46 11.87
C LEU A 363 -7.33 19.94 11.66
N ASN A 364 -8.31 20.65 11.10
CA ASN A 364 -8.26 22.10 10.94
C ASN A 364 -8.09 22.80 12.31
N PRO A 365 -7.02 23.60 12.51
CA PRO A 365 -6.80 24.34 13.76
C PRO A 365 -7.92 25.31 14.13
N ASN A 366 -8.64 25.85 13.13
CA ASN A 366 -9.72 26.82 13.30
C ASN A 366 -11.05 26.18 13.72
N ALA A 367 -11.16 24.85 13.75
CA ALA A 367 -12.39 24.16 14.12
C ALA A 367 -12.62 24.16 15.64
N ALA A 368 -13.89 24.31 16.05
CA ALA A 368 -14.28 24.25 17.46
C ALA A 368 -13.94 22.89 18.09
N ARG A 369 -13.65 22.91 19.39
CA ARG A 369 -13.18 21.75 20.16
C ARG A 369 -14.08 21.52 21.37
N LYS A 370 -14.07 20.30 21.91
CA LYS A 370 -14.76 19.97 23.16
C LYS A 370 -14.19 20.82 24.30
N LYS A 371 -15.08 21.38 25.15
CA LYS A 371 -14.78 22.37 26.20
C LYS A 371 -13.58 22.03 27.09
N PHE A 372 -13.43 20.77 27.49
CA PHE A 372 -12.38 20.33 28.43
C PHE A 372 -11.15 19.70 27.76
N VAL A 373 -11.09 19.66 26.42
CA VAL A 373 -10.00 18.99 25.69
C VAL A 373 -8.94 20.00 25.25
N LYS A 374 -7.83 20.05 25.99
CA LYS A 374 -6.63 20.82 25.61
C LYS A 374 -5.86 20.08 24.52
N ARG A 375 -5.93 20.61 23.31
CA ARG A 375 -5.28 20.07 22.13
C ARG A 375 -4.00 20.89 21.85
N ARG A 376 -2.82 20.30 22.10
CA ARG A 376 -1.49 20.80 21.65
C ARG A 376 -1.28 20.57 20.17
#